data_AF-M1D609-F1
#
_entry.id   AF-M1D609-F1
#
_cell.length_a   1.000
_cell.length_b   1.000
_cell.length_c   1.000
_cell.angle_alpha   90.00
_cell.angle_beta   90.00
_cell.angle_gamma   90.00
#
_symmetry.space_group_name_H-M   'P 1'
#
loop_
_entity.id
_entity.type
_entity.pdbx_description
1 polymer ?
#
loop_
_entity_poly.entity_id
_entity_poly.type
_entity_poly.pdbx_seq_one_letter_code
_entity_poly.pdbx_strand_id
1 'polypeptide(L)'
;MGKWFSGVKKFIPFEGYAKSVKTAARISFPKISSDCTDKEPSNFLSHKKMVPYSDPPSMEDVESLYEFFDRSTKLVVLTGAGMSTESGIPDYRSPNGAYSTGFKPITHQEFLRSIKARRRYWARSYAGWRRFTAAQPSTGHIALSSLEKAGHISFLITQNVDRLHHRAGSNPLELHGTVYIVACTNCGFSLPRDLFQDQVKAHNPKVIFIQLFY
;
A
#
# COMPACT_ATOMS: atom_id res chain seq x y z
N MET A 1 56.86 18.32 -3.71
CA MET A 1 55.89 17.33 -4.24
C MET A 1 55.49 16.41 -3.10
N GLY A 2 54.25 16.17 -2.69
CA GLY A 2 52.94 16.80 -2.85
C GLY A 2 52.10 16.23 -1.69
N LYS A 3 51.50 17.11 -0.88
CA LYS A 3 50.70 16.72 0.29
C LYS A 3 49.35 16.17 -0.17
N TRP A 4 48.98 14.97 0.27
CA TRP A 4 47.64 14.43 0.10
C TRP A 4 46.73 14.93 1.23
N PHE A 5 45.62 15.53 0.83
CA PHE A 5 44.63 16.18 1.67
C PHE A 5 43.78 15.14 2.43
N SER A 6 43.66 15.34 3.74
CA SER A 6 42.66 14.71 4.59
C SER A 6 41.29 15.32 4.32
N GLY A 7 40.39 14.54 3.71
CA GLY A 7 39.00 14.92 3.50
C GLY A 7 38.21 14.89 4.80
N VAL A 8 37.96 16.06 5.38
CA VAL A 8 37.05 16.25 6.51
C VAL A 8 35.62 15.93 6.06
N LYS A 9 34.98 14.91 6.67
CA LYS A 9 33.53 14.71 6.55
C LYS A 9 32.84 15.86 7.29
N LYS A 10 32.22 16.78 6.55
CA LYS A 10 31.30 17.78 7.09
C LYS A 10 30.07 17.06 7.67
N PHE A 11 29.97 17.01 9.00
CA PHE A 11 28.70 16.77 9.67
C PHE A 11 27.87 18.05 9.54
N ILE A 12 26.68 17.95 8.97
CA ILE A 12 25.67 19.02 9.01
C ILE A 12 24.79 18.70 10.22
N PRO A 13 24.83 19.48 11.31
CA PRO A 13 23.90 19.29 12.41
C PRO A 13 22.50 19.73 11.96
N PHE A 14 21.53 18.86 12.18
CA PHE A 14 20.11 19.16 12.02
C PHE A 14 19.65 19.93 13.26
N GLU A 15 19.68 21.26 13.21
CA GLU A 15 19.04 22.12 14.22
C GLU A 15 17.53 22.13 14.00
N GLY A 16 16.87 21.05 14.44
CA GLY A 16 15.43 20.98 14.57
C GLY A 16 15.01 21.61 15.90
N TYR A 17 14.43 22.80 15.83
CA TYR A 17 13.83 23.50 16.98
C TYR A 17 12.69 22.64 17.56
N ALA A 18 12.94 21.95 18.67
CA ALA A 18 11.92 21.17 19.37
C ALA A 18 11.00 22.12 20.15
N LYS A 19 9.90 22.56 19.54
CA LYS A 19 8.76 23.05 20.32
C LYS A 19 8.10 21.84 20.97
N SER A 20 8.28 21.70 22.28
CA SER A 20 7.48 20.81 23.12
C SER A 20 6.02 21.24 23.01
N VAL A 21 5.24 20.52 22.21
CA VAL A 21 3.78 20.61 22.23
C VAL A 21 3.32 19.49 23.16
N LYS A 22 2.92 19.86 24.37
CA LYS A 22 2.18 18.96 25.26
C LYS A 22 0.77 18.82 24.70
N THR A 23 0.50 17.77 23.93
CA THR A 23 -0.86 17.46 23.49
C THR A 23 -1.55 16.66 24.60
N ALA A 24 -2.46 17.30 25.34
CA ALA A 24 -3.29 16.66 26.36
C ALA A 24 -4.59 16.08 25.78
N ALA A 25 -4.52 15.49 24.58
CA ALA A 25 -5.68 14.88 23.95
C ALA A 25 -5.79 13.42 24.41
N ARG A 26 -6.54 13.19 25.49
CA ARG A 26 -7.00 11.83 25.84
C ARG A 26 -8.00 11.38 24.78
N ILE A 27 -7.66 10.32 24.05
CA ILE A 27 -8.58 9.66 23.12
C ILE A 27 -9.65 8.96 23.97
N SER A 28 -10.90 9.40 23.87
CA SER A 28 -12.04 8.79 24.57
C SER A 28 -12.93 8.02 23.59
N PHE A 29 -13.27 6.78 23.94
CA PHE A 29 -14.18 5.93 23.16
C PHE A 29 -15.66 6.31 23.40
N PRO A 30 -16.49 6.41 22.35
CA PRO A 30 -17.94 6.26 22.49
C PRO A 30 -18.27 4.80 22.83
N LYS A 31 -19.06 4.56 23.88
CA LYS A 31 -19.61 3.23 24.19
C LYS A 31 -20.46 2.74 23.01
N ILE A 32 -20.05 1.64 22.38
CA ILE A 32 -20.86 0.94 21.39
C ILE A 32 -21.95 0.17 22.15
N SER A 33 -23.20 0.60 21.99
CA SER A 33 -24.37 -0.15 22.44
C SER A 33 -24.59 -1.35 21.52
N SER A 34 -24.60 -2.55 22.08
CA SER A 34 -24.85 -3.80 21.39
C SER A 34 -26.35 -3.96 21.09
N ASP A 35 -26.82 -3.42 19.97
CA ASP A 35 -28.02 -3.95 19.33
C ASP A 35 -28.07 -3.53 17.85
N CYS A 36 -27.91 -4.49 16.95
CA CYS A 36 -28.35 -4.44 15.54
C CYS A 36 -28.23 -5.86 14.98
N THR A 37 -29.37 -6.54 14.87
CA THR A 37 -29.51 -7.82 14.18
C THR A 37 -29.91 -7.56 12.73
N ASP A 38 -28.94 -7.47 11.83
CA ASP A 38 -29.24 -7.40 10.39
C ASP A 38 -28.94 -8.73 9.70
N LYS A 39 -29.99 -9.29 9.10
CA LYS A 39 -29.95 -10.50 8.28
C LYS A 39 -29.36 -10.17 6.92
N GLU A 40 -28.25 -10.83 6.57
CA GLU A 40 -27.62 -10.76 5.25
C GLU A 40 -28.50 -11.41 4.15
N PRO A 41 -28.78 -10.72 3.02
CA PRO A 41 -29.41 -11.35 1.87
C PRO A 41 -28.38 -12.09 1.01
N SER A 42 -28.72 -13.33 0.66
CA SER A 42 -27.94 -14.22 -0.19
C SER A 42 -28.06 -13.87 -1.67
N ASN A 43 -26.94 -13.56 -2.34
CA ASN A 43 -26.41 -14.30 -3.51
C ASN A 43 -25.51 -13.46 -4.45
N PHE A 44 -24.61 -14.19 -5.13
CA PHE A 44 -23.85 -13.86 -6.35
C PHE A 44 -22.53 -13.10 -6.24
N LEU A 45 -21.50 -13.81 -5.78
CA LEU A 45 -20.27 -14.17 -6.50
C LEU A 45 -19.40 -14.87 -5.45
N SER A 46 -18.79 -16.01 -5.75
CA SER A 46 -17.86 -16.67 -4.83
C SER A 46 -16.59 -15.81 -4.68
N HIS A 47 -16.69 -14.71 -3.95
CA HIS A 47 -15.56 -13.86 -3.62
C HIS A 47 -14.73 -14.64 -2.61
N LYS A 48 -13.65 -15.24 -3.11
CA LYS A 48 -12.56 -15.76 -2.29
C LYS A 48 -12.22 -14.66 -1.28
N LYS A 49 -12.57 -14.87 -0.01
CA LYS A 49 -12.41 -13.86 1.05
C LYS A 49 -10.92 -13.54 1.12
N MET A 50 -10.59 -12.32 0.71
CA MET A 50 -9.21 -11.91 0.46
C MET A 50 -8.46 -11.57 1.75
N VAL A 51 -9.24 -11.19 2.76
CA VAL A 51 -8.81 -11.11 4.15
C VAL A 51 -8.70 -12.55 4.68
N PRO A 52 -7.53 -12.98 5.19
CA PRO A 52 -7.41 -14.27 5.85
C PRO A 52 -8.32 -14.34 7.08
N TYR A 53 -8.77 -15.54 7.42
CA TYR A 53 -9.49 -15.74 8.68
C TYR A 53 -8.55 -15.46 9.86
N SER A 54 -9.06 -14.74 10.85
CA SER A 54 -8.43 -14.51 12.15
C SER A 54 -9.54 -14.43 13.18
N ASP A 55 -9.27 -14.91 14.39
CA ASP A 55 -10.13 -14.62 15.53
C ASP A 55 -10.07 -13.12 15.84
N PRO A 56 -11.16 -12.52 16.38
CA PRO A 56 -11.14 -11.13 16.79
C PRO A 56 -10.10 -10.91 17.89
N PRO A 57 -9.45 -9.73 17.94
CA PRO A 57 -8.50 -9.42 19.00
C PRO A 57 -9.21 -9.41 20.36
N SER A 58 -8.53 -9.89 21.40
CA SER A 58 -9.02 -9.77 22.76
C SER A 58 -8.95 -8.32 23.23
N MET A 59 -9.66 -7.98 24.31
CA MET A 59 -9.55 -6.65 24.92
C MET A 59 -8.14 -6.38 25.46
N GLU A 60 -7.42 -7.42 25.87
CA GLU A 60 -6.03 -7.32 26.33
C GLU A 60 -5.07 -6.96 25.18
N ASP A 61 -5.30 -7.51 23.98
CA ASP A 61 -4.53 -7.16 22.78
C ASP A 61 -4.74 -5.68 22.41
N VAL A 62 -5.99 -5.19 22.50
CA VAL A 62 -6.34 -3.80 22.20
C VAL A 62 -5.72 -2.84 23.21
N GLU A 63 -5.77 -3.16 24.50
CA GLU A 63 -5.16 -2.35 25.55
C GLU A 63 -3.64 -2.30 25.40
N SER A 64 -3.01 -3.46 25.15
CA SER A 64 -1.56 -3.55 24.91
C SER A 64 -1.12 -2.69 23.72
N LEU A 65 -1.91 -2.68 22.64
CA LEU A 65 -1.66 -1.81 21.49
C LEU A 65 -1.79 -0.33 21.88
N TYR A 66 -2.82 0.03 22.65
CA TYR A 66 -3.03 1.40 23.13
C TYR A 66 -1.84 1.90 23.97
N GLU A 67 -1.40 1.12 24.94
CA GLU A 67 -0.24 1.47 25.77
C GLU A 67 1.04 1.58 24.94
N PHE A 68 1.18 0.78 23.88
CA PHE A 68 2.31 0.89 22.96
C PHE A 68 2.29 2.22 22.20
N PHE A 69 1.12 2.67 21.74
CA PHE A 69 0.96 3.99 21.11
C PHE A 69 1.22 5.13 22.09
N ASP A 70 0.66 5.06 23.31
CA ASP A 70 0.77 6.13 24.32
C ASP A 70 2.21 6.35 24.80
N ARG A 71 2.96 5.25 24.98
CA ARG A 71 4.38 5.30 25.38
C ARG A 71 5.32 5.73 24.24
N SER A 72 4.86 5.70 22.99
CA SER A 72 5.69 5.99 21.83
C SER A 72 5.79 7.50 21.57
N THR A 73 7.02 8.03 21.64
CA THR A 73 7.29 9.45 21.32
C THR A 73 7.67 9.70 19.87
N LYS A 74 8.10 8.66 19.15
CA LYS A 74 8.53 8.71 17.75
C LYS A 74 8.13 7.46 16.98
N LEU A 75 6.82 7.19 16.91
CA LEU A 75 6.32 5.97 16.28
C LEU A 75 6.54 6.00 14.76
N VAL A 76 7.10 4.91 14.23
CA VAL A 76 7.20 4.67 12.79
C VAL A 76 6.32 3.47 12.44
N VAL A 77 5.47 3.63 11.43
CA VAL A 77 4.58 2.56 10.95
C VAL A 77 5.09 2.03 9.61
N LEU A 78 5.26 0.71 9.52
CA LEU A 78 5.54 0.02 8.26
C LEU A 78 4.32 -0.80 7.86
N THR A 79 3.80 -0.58 6.65
CA THR A 79 2.66 -1.33 6.11
C THR A 79 3.05 -2.22 4.94
N GLY A 80 2.31 -3.31 4.78
CA GLY A 80 2.41 -4.23 3.65
C GLY A 80 1.04 -4.59 3.09
N ALA A 81 1.01 -5.57 2.17
CA ALA A 81 -0.18 -5.83 1.35
C ALA A 81 -1.42 -6.25 2.15
N GLY A 82 -1.23 -6.79 3.36
CA GLY A 82 -2.32 -7.11 4.29
C GLY A 82 -3.24 -5.91 4.57
N MET A 83 -2.68 -4.69 4.63
CA MET A 83 -3.43 -3.44 4.87
C MET A 83 -4.50 -3.17 3.79
N SER A 84 -4.30 -3.68 2.58
CA SER A 84 -5.15 -3.44 1.40
C SER A 84 -6.07 -4.61 1.06
N THR A 85 -6.09 -5.68 1.86
CA THR A 85 -6.94 -6.86 1.61
C THR A 85 -8.42 -6.55 1.73
N GLU A 86 -8.80 -5.76 2.74
CA GLU A 86 -10.16 -5.22 2.91
C GLU A 86 -10.56 -4.25 1.78
N SER A 87 -9.58 -3.65 1.11
CA SER A 87 -9.78 -2.74 -0.03
C SER A 87 -9.97 -3.46 -1.36
N GLY A 88 -10.03 -4.80 -1.38
CA GLY A 88 -10.19 -5.54 -2.62
C GLY A 88 -8.87 -5.81 -3.37
N ILE A 89 -7.71 -5.67 -2.72
CA ILE A 89 -6.40 -6.00 -3.30
C ILE A 89 -5.80 -7.22 -2.57
N PRO A 90 -5.49 -8.33 -3.27
CA PRO A 90 -4.93 -9.51 -2.61
C PRO A 90 -3.54 -9.23 -2.05
N ASP A 91 -3.25 -9.82 -0.89
CA ASP A 91 -1.89 -9.95 -0.44
C ASP A 91 -1.14 -11.03 -1.25
N TYR A 92 0.13 -11.26 -0.91
CA TYR A 92 0.94 -12.25 -1.60
C TYR A 92 0.88 -13.63 -0.96
N ARG A 93 0.87 -13.69 0.38
CA ARG A 93 1.31 -14.88 1.15
C ARG A 93 0.22 -15.52 2.01
N SER A 94 -0.92 -14.87 2.23
CA SER A 94 -2.03 -15.50 2.96
C SER A 94 -2.53 -16.75 2.23
N PRO A 95 -3.31 -17.63 2.89
CA PRO A 95 -3.88 -18.82 2.24
C PRO A 95 -4.64 -18.51 0.93
N ASN A 96 -5.30 -17.36 0.86
CA ASN A 96 -6.00 -16.87 -0.32
C ASN A 96 -5.21 -15.85 -1.16
N GLY A 97 -3.94 -15.60 -0.81
CA GLY A 97 -3.07 -14.62 -1.46
C GLY A 97 -2.61 -15.03 -2.86
N ALA A 98 -1.95 -14.11 -3.55
CA ALA A 98 -1.56 -14.30 -4.94
C ALA A 98 -0.74 -15.59 -5.16
N TYR A 99 0.20 -15.92 -4.27
CA TYR A 99 1.07 -17.09 -4.47
C TYR A 99 0.33 -18.43 -4.36
N SER A 100 -0.82 -18.50 -3.67
CA SER A 100 -1.61 -19.73 -3.64
C SER A 100 -2.32 -20.04 -4.96
N THR A 101 -2.37 -19.07 -5.89
CA THR A 101 -2.89 -19.26 -7.25
C THR A 101 -1.82 -19.71 -8.25
N GLY A 102 -0.58 -19.92 -7.81
CA GLY A 102 0.56 -20.18 -8.69
C GLY A 102 1.13 -18.93 -9.35
N PHE A 103 0.68 -17.73 -8.96
CA PHE A 103 1.26 -16.47 -9.42
C PHE A 103 2.76 -16.41 -9.07
N LYS A 104 3.58 -16.13 -10.08
CA LYS A 104 5.01 -15.89 -9.92
C LYS A 104 5.33 -14.44 -10.30
N PRO A 105 5.94 -13.65 -9.40
CA PRO A 105 6.42 -12.30 -9.74
C PRO A 105 7.40 -12.36 -10.90
N ILE A 106 7.31 -11.39 -11.81
CA ILE A 106 8.34 -11.19 -12.83
C ILE A 106 9.58 -10.58 -12.15
N THR A 107 10.77 -11.06 -12.50
CA THR A 107 12.01 -10.41 -12.04
C THR A 107 12.33 -9.20 -12.92
N HIS A 108 13.03 -8.21 -12.37
CA HIS A 108 13.51 -7.07 -13.16
C HIS A 108 14.35 -7.53 -14.38
N GLN A 109 15.19 -8.54 -14.19
CA GLN A 109 16.04 -9.06 -15.25
C GLN A 109 15.24 -9.71 -16.38
N GLU A 110 14.21 -10.51 -16.05
CA GLU A 110 13.30 -11.11 -17.02
C GLU A 110 12.53 -10.04 -17.79
N PHE A 111 12.02 -9.02 -17.08
CA PHE A 111 11.34 -7.88 -17.69
C PHE A 111 12.24 -7.17 -18.69
N LEU A 112 13.52 -6.91 -18.37
CA LEU A 112 14.42 -6.21 -19.29
C LEU A 112 14.88 -7.06 -20.48
N ARG A 113 15.09 -8.38 -20.29
CA ARG A 113 15.67 -9.24 -21.34
C ARG A 113 14.66 -9.87 -22.29
N SER A 114 13.39 -10.01 -21.90
CA SER A 114 12.41 -10.78 -22.69
C SER A 114 11.21 -9.95 -23.12
N ILE A 115 11.09 -9.71 -24.44
CA ILE A 115 9.90 -9.06 -25.02
C ILE A 115 8.62 -9.86 -24.74
N LYS A 116 8.68 -11.20 -24.75
CA LYS A 116 7.56 -12.07 -24.42
C LYS A 116 7.13 -11.88 -22.95
N ALA A 117 8.09 -11.78 -22.03
CA ALA A 117 7.80 -11.53 -20.63
C ALA A 117 7.17 -10.15 -20.40
N ARG A 118 7.70 -9.09 -21.03
CA ARG A 118 7.10 -7.75 -20.98
C ARG A 118 5.67 -7.71 -21.50
N ARG A 119 5.41 -8.34 -22.66
CA ARG A 119 4.05 -8.45 -23.21
C ARG A 119 3.10 -9.14 -22.24
N ARG A 120 3.50 -10.27 -21.65
CA ARG A 120 2.71 -10.97 -20.64
C ARG A 120 2.47 -10.12 -19.39
N TYR A 121 3.50 -9.44 -18.88
CA TYR A 121 3.37 -8.53 -17.74
C TYR A 121 2.35 -7.43 -18.02
N TRP A 122 2.49 -6.71 -19.14
CA TRP A 122 1.61 -5.60 -19.47
C TRP A 122 0.19 -6.04 -19.77
N ALA A 123 -0.01 -7.21 -20.38
CA ALA A 123 -1.34 -7.75 -20.62
C ALA A 123 -2.09 -8.03 -19.29
N ARG A 124 -1.40 -8.64 -18.30
CA ARG A 124 -1.95 -8.84 -16.95
C ARG A 124 -2.13 -7.53 -16.19
N SER A 125 -1.17 -6.62 -16.27
CA SER A 125 -1.24 -5.29 -15.64
C SER A 125 -2.43 -4.48 -16.18
N TYR A 126 -2.66 -4.53 -17.49
CA TYR A 126 -3.80 -3.88 -18.13
C TYR A 126 -5.12 -4.44 -17.62
N ALA A 127 -5.27 -5.77 -17.55
CA ALA A 127 -6.48 -6.42 -17.04
C ALA A 127 -6.70 -6.14 -15.54
N GLY A 128 -5.62 -6.13 -14.75
CA GLY A 128 -5.66 -5.86 -13.31
C GLY A 128 -5.86 -4.39 -12.94
N TRP A 129 -5.64 -3.45 -13.87
CA TRP A 129 -5.66 -2.01 -13.58
C TRP A 129 -6.97 -1.54 -12.96
N ARG A 130 -8.11 -2.04 -13.46
CA ARG A 130 -9.44 -1.71 -12.93
C ARG A 130 -9.59 -1.99 -11.43
N ARG A 131 -8.95 -3.06 -10.93
CA ARG A 131 -8.98 -3.40 -9.49
C ARG A 131 -8.29 -2.33 -8.66
N PHE A 132 -7.11 -1.88 -9.07
CA PHE A 132 -6.34 -0.84 -8.36
C PHE A 132 -7.08 0.50 -8.36
N THR A 133 -7.65 0.91 -9.50
CA THR A 133 -8.37 2.19 -9.58
C THR A 133 -9.70 2.18 -8.83
N ALA A 134 -10.37 1.02 -8.72
CA ALA A 134 -11.64 0.88 -8.02
C ALA A 134 -11.48 0.74 -6.49
N ALA A 135 -10.37 0.19 -6.01
CA ALA A 135 -10.09 0.02 -4.59
C ALA A 135 -10.24 1.34 -3.84
N GLN A 136 -10.77 1.33 -2.63
CA GLN A 136 -10.86 2.50 -1.74
C GLN A 136 -10.07 2.23 -0.45
N PRO A 137 -9.55 3.26 0.23
CA PRO A 137 -8.86 3.06 1.50
C PRO A 137 -9.77 2.34 2.51
N SER A 138 -9.24 1.31 3.19
CA SER A 138 -9.94 0.63 4.28
C SER A 138 -9.97 1.47 5.56
N THR A 139 -10.73 1.03 6.55
CA THR A 139 -10.75 1.64 7.90
C THR A 139 -9.36 1.70 8.52
N GLY A 140 -8.51 0.69 8.29
CA GLY A 140 -7.11 0.69 8.72
C GLY A 140 -6.29 1.85 8.13
N HIS A 141 -6.46 2.16 6.85
CA HIS A 141 -5.78 3.32 6.24
C HIS A 141 -6.27 4.64 6.83
N ILE A 142 -7.58 4.79 7.03
CA ILE A 142 -8.18 5.99 7.62
C ILE A 142 -7.73 6.19 9.08
N ALA A 143 -7.65 5.10 9.85
CA ALA A 143 -7.17 5.14 11.23
C ALA A 143 -5.70 5.59 11.30
N LEU A 144 -4.82 5.04 10.45
CA LEU A 144 -3.42 5.45 10.39
C LEU A 144 -3.27 6.92 9.98
N SER A 145 -4.06 7.38 9.00
CA SER A 145 -4.07 8.80 8.62
C SER A 145 -4.52 9.72 9.75
N SER A 146 -5.52 9.30 10.53
CA SER A 146 -5.99 10.05 11.69
C SER A 146 -4.92 10.14 12.79
N LEU A 147 -4.22 9.03 13.08
CA LEU A 147 -3.14 8.98 14.07
C LEU A 147 -1.92 9.81 13.63
N GLU A 148 -1.59 9.81 12.34
CA GLU A 148 -0.54 10.66 11.76
C GLU A 148 -0.89 12.14 11.90
N LYS A 149 -2.11 12.54 11.53
CA LYS A 149 -2.60 13.93 11.66
C LYS A 149 -2.66 14.40 13.12
N ALA A 150 -2.95 13.50 14.05
CA ALA A 150 -2.93 13.78 15.48
C ALA A 150 -1.51 13.83 16.09
N GLY A 151 -0.47 13.53 15.31
CA GLY A 151 0.93 13.57 15.74
C GLY A 151 1.40 12.32 16.49
N HIS A 152 0.61 11.25 16.53
CA HIS A 152 0.99 9.98 17.16
C HIS A 152 1.90 9.12 16.26
N ILE A 153 1.83 9.29 14.95
CA ILE A 153 2.75 8.65 13.99
C ILE A 153 3.71 9.70 13.45
N SER A 154 5.00 9.49 13.68
CA SER A 154 6.06 10.37 13.18
C SER A 154 6.44 10.09 11.74
N PHE A 155 6.31 8.84 11.28
CA PHE A 155 6.64 8.47 9.91
C PHE A 155 5.89 7.22 9.46
N LEU A 156 5.37 7.24 8.22
CA LEU A 156 4.72 6.09 7.60
C LEU A 156 5.56 5.60 6.43
N ILE A 157 5.82 4.31 6.40
CA ILE A 157 6.50 3.59 5.32
C ILE A 157 5.54 2.55 4.78
N THR A 158 5.48 2.40 3.45
CA THR A 158 4.67 1.35 2.84
C THR A 158 5.46 0.57 1.79
N GLN A 159 5.29 -0.75 1.81
CA GLN A 159 5.71 -1.64 0.73
C GLN A 159 4.66 -1.70 -0.40
N ASN A 160 3.47 -1.15 -0.17
CA ASN A 160 2.38 -1.19 -1.12
C ASN A 160 2.60 -0.16 -2.22
N VAL A 161 2.08 -0.49 -3.40
CA VAL A 161 2.21 0.34 -4.62
C VAL A 161 0.86 0.96 -5.03
N ASP A 162 -0.18 0.76 -4.21
CA ASP A 162 -1.60 1.03 -4.51
C ASP A 162 -2.10 2.45 -4.19
N ARG A 163 -1.27 3.25 -3.51
CA ARG A 163 -1.55 4.63 -3.08
C ARG A 163 -2.80 4.80 -2.20
N LEU A 164 -3.25 3.75 -1.52
CA LEU A 164 -4.42 3.85 -0.63
C LEU A 164 -4.14 4.71 0.61
N HIS A 165 -2.89 4.73 1.11
CA HIS A 165 -2.46 5.67 2.16
C HIS A 165 -2.56 7.14 1.72
N HIS A 166 -2.09 7.46 0.51
CA HIS A 166 -2.24 8.82 -0.03
C HIS A 166 -3.70 9.23 -0.14
N ARG A 167 -4.57 8.31 -0.59
CA ARG A 167 -6.01 8.54 -0.71
C ARG A 167 -6.73 8.64 0.64
N ALA A 168 -6.18 8.03 1.69
CA ALA A 168 -6.63 8.23 3.07
C ALA A 168 -6.20 9.58 3.66
N GLY A 169 -5.27 10.28 3.01
CA GLY A 169 -4.73 11.57 3.45
C GLY A 169 -3.44 11.47 4.25
N SER A 170 -2.70 10.36 4.13
CA SER A 170 -1.33 10.20 4.63
C SER A 170 -0.30 10.52 3.55
N ASN A 171 0.97 10.70 3.93
CA ASN A 171 2.08 10.92 2.98
C ASN A 171 3.25 9.96 3.25
N PRO A 172 3.11 8.66 2.93
CA PRO A 172 4.11 7.68 3.27
C PRO A 172 5.34 7.70 2.35
N LEU A 173 6.44 7.12 2.85
CA LEU A 173 7.54 6.67 2.01
C LEU A 173 7.15 5.38 1.27
N GLU A 174 7.03 5.45 -0.05
CA GLU A 174 6.73 4.32 -0.95
C GLU A 174 8.02 3.51 -1.27
N LEU A 175 8.30 2.43 -0.53
CA LEU A 175 9.53 1.64 -0.70
C LEU A 175 9.66 0.97 -2.08
N HIS A 176 8.53 0.57 -2.66
CA HIS A 176 8.49 -0.11 -3.96
C HIS A 176 7.97 0.80 -5.08
N GLY A 177 7.92 2.11 -4.84
CA GLY A 177 7.31 3.08 -5.73
C GLY A 177 5.80 2.88 -5.87
N THR A 178 5.27 3.10 -7.07
CA THR A 178 3.82 3.16 -7.31
C THR A 178 3.44 2.52 -8.65
N VAL A 179 2.24 1.92 -8.74
CA VAL A 179 1.69 1.45 -10.02
C VAL A 179 1.10 2.58 -10.88
N TYR A 180 0.98 3.80 -10.34
CA TYR A 180 0.30 4.92 -11.00
C TYR A 180 1.21 5.72 -11.94
N ILE A 181 2.51 5.39 -11.99
CA ILE A 181 3.48 6.01 -12.90
C ILE A 181 4.14 4.89 -13.72
N VAL A 182 4.23 5.11 -15.03
CA VAL A 182 4.97 4.24 -15.96
C VAL A 182 6.22 4.96 -16.41
N ALA A 183 7.35 4.26 -16.48
CA ALA A 183 8.62 4.83 -16.94
C ALA A 183 9.20 4.03 -18.12
N CYS A 184 9.76 4.74 -19.10
CA CYS A 184 10.52 4.15 -20.18
C CYS A 184 11.88 3.67 -19.67
N THR A 185 12.18 2.39 -19.84
CA THR A 185 13.45 1.80 -19.38
C THR A 185 14.67 2.22 -20.20
N ASN A 186 14.47 2.95 -21.31
CA ASN A 186 15.56 3.43 -22.17
C ASN A 186 15.96 4.88 -21.85
N CYS A 187 14.98 5.78 -21.74
CA CYS A 187 15.24 7.22 -21.58
C CYS A 187 14.76 7.80 -20.23
N GLY A 188 14.08 7.02 -19.40
CA GLY A 188 13.57 7.47 -18.11
C GLY A 188 12.32 8.36 -18.17
N PHE A 189 11.82 8.70 -19.37
CA PHE A 189 10.56 9.43 -19.51
C PHE A 189 9.43 8.70 -18.77
N SER A 190 8.68 9.45 -17.96
CA SER A 190 7.57 8.92 -17.16
C SER A 190 6.25 9.55 -17.54
N LEU A 191 5.18 8.78 -17.42
CA LEU A 191 3.81 9.22 -17.65
C LEU A 191 2.84 8.60 -16.65
N PRO A 192 1.72 9.27 -16.38
CA PRO A 192 0.59 8.69 -15.64
C PRO A 192 0.10 7.35 -16.23
N ARG A 193 -0.22 6.40 -15.36
CA ARG A 193 -0.61 5.03 -15.74
C ARG A 193 -1.94 4.96 -16.49
N ASP A 194 -2.86 5.89 -16.23
CA ASP A 194 -4.13 6.07 -16.94
C ASP A 194 -3.92 6.46 -18.40
N LEU A 195 -3.05 7.44 -18.67
CA LEU A 195 -2.69 7.81 -20.06
C LEU A 195 -2.06 6.61 -20.79
N PHE A 196 -1.17 5.88 -20.11
CA PHE A 196 -0.60 4.66 -20.68
C PHE A 196 -1.67 3.56 -20.90
N GLN A 197 -2.66 3.44 -20.01
CA GLN A 197 -3.77 2.49 -20.17
C GLN A 197 -4.57 2.80 -21.44
N ASP A 198 -4.88 4.07 -21.69
CA ASP A 198 -5.63 4.50 -22.87
C ASP A 198 -4.84 4.25 -24.16
N GLN A 199 -3.53 4.50 -24.15
CA GLN A 199 -2.64 4.16 -25.27
C GLN A 199 -2.65 2.67 -25.56
N VAL A 200 -2.52 1.82 -24.53
CA VAL A 200 -2.58 0.36 -24.70
C VAL A 200 -3.93 -0.06 -25.29
N LYS A 201 -5.04 0.52 -24.84
CA LYS A 201 -6.39 0.25 -25.38
C LYS A 201 -6.48 0.65 -26.85
N ALA A 202 -6.07 1.86 -27.20
CA ALA A 202 -6.13 2.40 -28.56
C ALA A 202 -5.29 1.57 -29.56
N HIS A 203 -4.12 1.08 -29.13
CA HIS A 203 -3.25 0.24 -29.96
C HIS A 203 -3.69 -1.23 -30.03
N ASN A 204 -4.66 -1.66 -29.20
CA ASN A 204 -5.15 -3.05 -29.15
C ASN A 204 -6.69 -3.13 -29.27
N PRO A 205 -7.29 -2.57 -30.33
CA PRO A 205 -8.75 -2.41 -30.43
C PRO A 205 -9.52 -3.73 -30.49
N LYS A 206 -8.86 -4.82 -30.89
CA LYS A 206 -9.44 -6.17 -31.02
C LYS A 206 -9.24 -7.05 -29.79
N VAL A 207 -8.47 -6.60 -28.78
CA VAL A 207 -8.17 -7.41 -27.61
C VAL A 207 -9.32 -7.29 -26.60
N ILE A 208 -10.15 -8.31 -26.53
CA ILE A 208 -11.09 -8.51 -25.42
C ILE A 208 -10.26 -9.11 -24.28
N PHE A 209 -9.82 -8.28 -23.33
CA PHE A 209 -8.98 -8.68 -22.18
C PHE A 209 -9.66 -9.67 -21.20
N ILE A 210 -10.85 -10.17 -21.52
CA ILE A 210 -11.59 -11.17 -20.76
C ILE A 210 -10.94 -12.57 -20.86
N GLN A 211 -10.14 -12.85 -21.90
CA GLN A 211 -9.58 -14.20 -22.15
C GLN A 211 -8.17 -14.47 -21.61
N LEU A 212 -7.52 -13.55 -20.90
CA LEU A 212 -6.16 -13.77 -20.39
C LEU A 212 -6.08 -14.39 -18.99
N PHE A 213 -7.20 -14.94 -18.51
CA PHE A 213 -7.31 -15.58 -17.19
C PHE A 213 -7.36 -17.12 -17.25
N TYR A 214 -7.01 -17.73 -18.39
CA TYR A 214 -6.75 -19.17 -18.51
C TYR A 214 -5.39 -19.41 -19.16
#